data_AF-A0A087UZ52-F1
#
_entry.id   AF-A0A087UZ52-F1
#
_cell.length_a   1.000
_cell.length_b   1.000
_cell.length_c   1.000
_cell.angle_alpha   90.00
_cell.angle_beta   90.00
_cell.angle_gamma   90.00
#
_symmetry.space_group_name_H-M   'P 1'
#
loop_
_entity.id
_entity.type
_entity.pdbx_description
1 polymer ?
#
loop_
_entity_poly.entity_id
_entity_poly.type
_entity_poly.pdbx_seq_one_letter_code
_entity_poly.pdbx_strand_id
1 'polypeptide(L)'
;MSNICQHTTESRCQNEVLFEGADLTIIKVSRLNMGTYLCIANNGIPPTAVRKVMLHVHFPPMISIPNQLIGASIGEDATLDCNTEAYPMSINYWTKENSVMIVSNSKYITSIQ
;
A
#
# COMPACT_ATOMS: atom_id res chain seq x y z
N MET A 1 3.05 -14.04 -29.52
CA MET A 1 2.99 -14.56 -28.13
C MET A 1 2.74 -13.38 -27.21
N SER A 2 1.89 -13.56 -26.20
CA SER A 2 1.59 -12.52 -25.20
C SER A 2 2.22 -12.92 -23.87
N ASN A 3 2.96 -11.99 -23.27
CA ASN A 3 3.66 -12.23 -22.01
C ASN A 3 3.25 -11.14 -21.00
N ILE A 4 3.10 -11.53 -19.73
CA ILE A 4 2.70 -10.63 -18.65
C ILE A 4 3.79 -10.62 -17.57
N CYS A 5 4.20 -9.43 -17.13
CA CYS A 5 5.20 -9.22 -16.08
C CYS A 5 4.74 -8.16 -15.08
N GLN A 6 5.29 -8.19 -13.86
CA GLN A 6 5.14 -7.10 -12.89
C GLN A 6 6.14 -5.95 -13.21
N HIS A 7 5.64 -4.72 -13.27
CA HIS A 7 6.40 -3.50 -13.56
C HIS A 7 6.95 -2.89 -12.26
N THR A 8 8.27 -2.95 -12.06
CA THR A 8 8.96 -2.13 -11.04
C THR A 8 9.25 -0.74 -11.61
N THR A 9 9.57 0.25 -10.76
CA THR A 9 9.67 1.68 -11.10
C THR A 9 10.74 2.07 -12.13
N GLU A 10 11.48 1.11 -12.66
CA GLU A 10 12.40 1.28 -13.79
C GLU A 10 11.90 0.42 -14.95
N SER A 11 12.02 0.93 -16.17
CA SER A 11 11.48 0.42 -17.44
C SER A 11 11.92 -0.98 -17.87
N ARG A 12 12.37 -1.84 -16.95
CA ARG A 12 12.79 -3.23 -17.18
C ARG A 12 12.16 -4.15 -16.14
N CYS A 13 11.63 -5.28 -16.60
CA CYS A 13 11.33 -6.40 -15.72
C CYS A 13 12.67 -6.94 -15.21
N GLN A 14 13.05 -6.61 -13.97
CA GLN A 14 14.19 -7.23 -13.29
C GLN A 14 13.65 -8.17 -12.21
N ASN A 15 14.09 -9.44 -12.29
CA ASN A 15 13.64 -10.61 -11.53
C ASN A 15 12.31 -11.19 -12.05
N GLU A 16 12.44 -11.97 -13.12
CA GLU A 16 11.41 -12.43 -14.06
C GLU A 16 10.36 -13.36 -13.44
N VAL A 17 9.19 -12.82 -13.09
CA VAL A 17 7.93 -13.58 -13.20
C VAL A 17 7.33 -13.23 -14.55
N LEU A 18 7.84 -13.88 -15.60
CA LEU A 18 7.30 -13.81 -16.96
C LEU A 18 6.24 -14.90 -17.09
N PHE A 19 4.98 -14.50 -17.23
CA PHE A 19 3.90 -15.42 -17.52
C PHE A 19 3.59 -15.40 -19.01
N GLU A 20 3.65 -16.54 -19.69
CA GLU A 20 3.25 -16.67 -21.08
C GLU A 20 1.76 -17.02 -21.20
N GLY A 21 1.00 -16.20 -21.91
CA GLY A 21 -0.43 -16.42 -22.13
C GLY A 21 -1.18 -15.12 -22.42
N ALA A 22 -2.42 -15.27 -22.88
CA ALA A 22 -3.32 -14.13 -23.06
C ALA A 22 -3.86 -13.59 -21.72
N ASP A 23 -4.00 -14.48 -20.73
CA ASP A 23 -4.65 -14.20 -19.45
C ASP A 23 -3.74 -14.59 -18.27
N LEU A 24 -3.54 -13.68 -17.31
CA LEU A 24 -2.86 -13.96 -16.04
C LEU A 24 -3.90 -14.16 -14.94
N THR A 25 -3.92 -15.35 -14.33
CA THR A 25 -4.77 -15.65 -13.17
C THR A 25 -3.94 -15.69 -11.88
N ILE A 26 -4.24 -14.80 -10.94
CA ILE A 26 -3.62 -14.79 -9.60
C ILE A 26 -4.63 -15.32 -8.59
N ILE A 27 -4.40 -16.52 -8.08
CA ILE A 27 -5.23 -17.12 -7.03
C ILE A 27 -4.74 -16.68 -5.64
N LYS A 28 -5.68 -16.52 -4.69
CA LYS A 28 -5.39 -16.08 -3.31
C LYS A 28 -4.57 -14.78 -3.28
N VAL A 29 -5.11 -13.76 -3.96
CA VAL A 29 -4.49 -12.42 -4.06
C VAL A 29 -4.19 -11.86 -2.67
N SER A 30 -2.99 -11.30 -2.51
CA SER A 30 -2.54 -10.59 -1.32
C SER A 30 -2.17 -9.14 -1.66
N ARG A 31 -2.04 -8.27 -0.66
CA ARG A 31 -1.58 -6.88 -0.85
C ARG A 31 -0.21 -6.78 -1.52
N LEU A 32 0.63 -7.80 -1.39
CA LEU A 32 1.95 -7.86 -2.04
C LEU A 32 1.85 -8.03 -3.57
N ASN A 33 0.67 -8.42 -4.08
CA ASN A 33 0.39 -8.47 -5.51
C ASN A 33 -0.14 -7.14 -6.06
N MET A 34 -0.47 -6.17 -5.19
CA MET A 34 -0.87 -4.84 -5.65
C MET A 34 0.28 -4.20 -6.42
N GLY A 35 -0.01 -3.64 -7.59
CA GLY A 35 1.03 -3.01 -8.40
C GLY A 35 0.67 -2.90 -9.88
N THR A 36 1.62 -2.36 -10.64
CA THR A 36 1.47 -2.28 -12.10
C THR A 36 1.99 -3.54 -12.75
N TYR A 37 1.21 -4.07 -13.70
CA TYR A 37 1.56 -5.17 -14.57
C TYR A 37 1.70 -4.65 -16.01
N LEU A 38 2.59 -5.27 -16.78
CA LEU A 38 2.73 -5.08 -18.21
C LEU A 38 2.14 -6.27 -18.95
N CYS A 39 1.23 -6.01 -19.88
CA CYS A 39 0.87 -6.96 -20.92
C CYS A 39 1.65 -6.61 -22.18
N ILE A 40 2.47 -7.55 -22.66
CA ILE A 40 3.39 -7.39 -23.78
C ILE A 40 2.96 -8.34 -24.89
N ALA A 41 2.59 -7.82 -26.06
CA ALA A 41 2.27 -8.62 -27.24
C ALA A 41 3.37 -8.47 -28.28
N ASN A 42 4.07 -9.57 -28.56
CA ASN A 42 5.18 -9.62 -29.51
C ASN A 42 4.90 -10.67 -30.59
N ASN A 43 4.95 -10.25 -31.85
CA ASN A 43 4.85 -11.10 -33.04
C ASN A 43 6.17 -11.13 -33.85
N GLY A 44 7.28 -10.63 -33.29
CA GLY A 44 8.60 -10.59 -33.93
C GLY A 44 8.81 -9.38 -34.85
N ILE A 45 7.79 -8.54 -35.05
CA ILE A 45 7.87 -7.35 -35.90
C ILE A 45 7.82 -6.11 -34.99
N PRO A 46 8.90 -5.32 -34.89
CA PRO A 46 8.91 -4.09 -34.10
C PRO A 46 7.89 -3.05 -34.61
N PRO A 47 7.33 -2.20 -33.72
CA PRO A 47 7.52 -2.19 -32.27
C PRO A 47 6.60 -3.18 -31.54
N THR A 48 7.11 -3.77 -30.46
CA THR A 48 6.32 -4.60 -29.54
C THR A 48 5.21 -3.76 -28.89
N ALA A 49 3.98 -4.28 -28.84
CA ALA A 49 2.89 -3.61 -28.16
C ALA A 49 2.97 -3.87 -26.64
N VAL A 50 2.84 -2.81 -25.85
CA VAL A 50 2.90 -2.88 -24.37
C VAL A 50 1.74 -2.10 -23.77
N ARG A 51 1.04 -2.71 -22.80
CA ARG A 51 -0.03 -2.07 -22.03
C ARG A 51 0.25 -2.18 -20.53
N LYS A 52 0.13 -1.06 -19.82
CA LYS A 52 0.17 -1.01 -18.35
C LYS A 52 -1.23 -1.29 -17.78
N VAL A 53 -1.29 -2.15 -16.77
CA VAL A 53 -2.53 -2.50 -16.04
C VAL A 53 -2.23 -2.39 -14.55
N MET A 54 -2.97 -1.57 -13.81
CA MET A 54 -2.81 -1.46 -12.35
C MET A 54 -3.75 -2.46 -11.66
N LEU A 55 -3.18 -3.34 -10.84
CA LEU A 55 -3.95 -4.20 -9.94
C LEU A 55 -4.06 -3.52 -8.58
N HIS A 56 -5.27 -3.10 -8.22
CA HIS A 56 -5.61 -2.65 -6.88
C HIS A 56 -6.17 -3.81 -6.06
N VAL A 57 -5.59 -4.04 -4.89
CA VAL A 57 -6.07 -5.06 -3.95
C VAL A 57 -6.71 -4.34 -2.78
N HIS A 58 -8.00 -4.55 -2.56
CA HIS A 58 -8.71 -3.96 -1.44
C HIS A 58 -8.46 -4.80 -0.18
N PHE A 59 -8.11 -4.15 0.92
CA PHE A 59 -7.88 -4.81 2.21
C PHE A 59 -8.22 -3.87 3.37
N PRO A 60 -8.71 -4.41 4.50
CA PRO A 60 -9.06 -3.59 5.66
C PRO A 60 -7.82 -2.93 6.28
N PRO A 61 -8.00 -1.81 7.00
CA PRO A 61 -6.90 -1.15 7.69
C PRO A 61 -6.26 -2.06 8.72
N MET A 62 -4.93 -2.12 8.72
CA MET A 62 -4.14 -2.77 9.76
C MET A 62 -3.31 -1.70 10.47
N ILE A 63 -3.29 -1.77 11.80
CA ILE A 63 -2.59 -0.80 12.64
C ILE A 63 -1.36 -1.48 13.25
N SER A 64 -0.20 -0.83 13.13
CA SER A 64 1.02 -1.21 13.81
C SER A 64 1.43 -0.09 14.76
N ILE A 65 1.63 -0.42 16.03
CA ILE A 65 2.00 0.54 17.08
C ILE A 65 3.46 0.29 17.47
N PRO A 66 4.40 1.19 17.10
CA PRO A 66 5.81 1.01 17.42
C PRO A 66 6.07 0.97 18.93
N ASN A 67 5.39 1.82 19.69
CA ASN A 67 5.54 1.97 21.14
C ASN A 67 4.18 1.83 21.83
N GLN A 68 3.92 0.67 22.45
CA GLN A 68 2.63 0.39 23.10
C GLN A 68 2.49 1.06 24.47
N LEU A 69 3.61 1.44 25.09
CA LEU A 69 3.63 2.11 26.38
C LEU A 69 4.59 3.29 26.30
N ILE A 70 4.07 4.47 26.61
CA ILE A 70 4.84 5.71 26.66
C ILE A 70 4.58 6.36 28.01
N GLY A 71 5.64 6.60 28.76
CA GLY A 71 5.61 7.36 30.00
C GLY A 71 6.15 8.77 29.77
N ALA A 72 5.59 9.74 30.46
CA ALA A 72 6.08 11.12 30.49
C ALA A 72 5.93 11.67 31.91
N SER A 73 6.84 12.56 32.30
CA SER A 73 6.74 13.24 33.58
C SER A 73 5.65 14.30 33.55
N ILE A 74 5.19 14.74 34.73
CA ILE A 74 4.21 15.82 34.81
C ILE A 74 4.81 17.09 34.18
N GLY A 75 4.12 17.64 33.18
CA GLY A 75 4.54 18.85 32.46
C GLY A 75 5.41 18.61 31.23
N GLU A 76 5.76 17.35 30.93
CA GLU A 76 6.46 16.98 29.70
C GLU A 76 5.47 16.54 28.60
N ASP A 77 5.89 16.70 27.35
CA ASP A 77 5.14 16.23 26.19
C ASP A 77 5.37 14.74 25.94
N ALA A 78 4.32 14.06 25.45
CA ALA A 78 4.37 12.67 25.01
C ALA A 78 3.85 12.56 23.57
N THR A 79 4.62 11.89 22.72
CA THR A 79 4.25 11.65 21.32
C THR A 79 3.77 10.21 21.16
N LEU A 80 2.52 10.04 20.72
CA LEU A 80 1.97 8.74 20.33
C LEU A 80 2.04 8.61 18.81
N ASP A 81 2.42 7.44 18.32
CA ASP A 81 2.54 7.17 16.89
C ASP A 81 1.90 5.82 16.52
N CYS A 82 1.25 5.77 15.37
CA CYS A 82 0.66 4.56 14.81
C CYS A 82 0.78 4.55 13.28
N ASN A 83 1.21 3.41 12.76
CA ASN A 83 1.30 3.18 11.33
C ASN A 83 0.04 2.46 10.86
N THR A 84 -0.54 2.90 9.74
CA THR A 84 -1.72 2.28 9.14
C THR A 84 -1.46 1.86 7.71
N GLU A 85 -1.87 0.64 7.38
CA GLU A 85 -1.84 0.12 6.01
C GLU A 85 -3.25 -0.25 5.59
N ALA A 86 -3.76 0.37 4.52
CA ALA A 86 -5.09 0.12 3.97
C ALA A 86 -5.16 0.45 2.48
N TYR A 87 -6.03 -0.23 1.74
CA TYR A 87 -6.47 0.23 0.43
C TYR A 87 -7.97 -0.03 0.22
N PRO A 88 -8.77 1.00 -0.15
CA PRO A 88 -8.42 2.43 -0.25
C PRO A 88 -7.91 3.03 1.07
N MET A 89 -7.35 4.24 1.03
CA MET A 89 -6.85 4.92 2.23
C MET A 89 -7.93 5.01 3.31
N SER A 90 -7.54 4.73 4.56
CA SER A 90 -8.44 4.77 5.71
C SER A 90 -8.61 6.18 6.27
N ILE A 91 -9.69 6.36 7.02
CA ILE A 91 -9.89 7.56 7.85
C ILE A 91 -9.28 7.25 9.21
N ASN A 92 -8.23 7.97 9.57
CA ASN A 92 -7.49 7.76 10.81
C ASN A 92 -7.77 8.92 11.78
N TYR A 93 -8.01 8.60 13.05
CA TYR A 93 -8.23 9.60 14.11
C TYR A 93 -7.87 9.03 15.48
N TRP A 94 -7.47 9.91 16.39
CA TRP A 94 -7.14 9.54 17.75
C TRP A 94 -8.38 9.55 18.64
N THR A 95 -8.46 8.63 19.60
CA THR A 95 -9.51 8.62 20.62
C THR A 95 -8.93 8.37 22.01
N LYS A 96 -9.68 8.76 23.05
CA LYS A 96 -9.34 8.46 24.45
C LYS A 96 -10.52 7.81 25.16
N GLU A 97 -10.25 6.76 25.95
CA GLU A 97 -11.08 6.03 26.95
C GLU A 97 -12.56 5.74 26.59
N ASN A 98 -13.34 6.75 26.21
CA ASN A 98 -14.76 6.66 25.86
C ASN A 98 -15.02 6.82 24.35
N SER A 99 -14.04 6.47 23.51
CA SER A 99 -14.10 6.64 22.05
C SER A 99 -14.36 8.09 21.59
N VAL A 100 -14.09 9.07 22.47
CA VAL A 100 -14.21 10.48 22.13
C VAL A 100 -13.05 10.83 21.20
N MET A 101 -13.37 11.34 20.02
CA MET A 101 -12.39 11.80 19.04
C MET A 101 -11.58 12.96 19.62
N ILE A 102 -10.25 12.84 19.55
CA ILE A 102 -9.33 13.90 19.92
C ILE A 102 -9.22 14.86 18.74
N VAL A 103 -9.57 16.12 18.97
CA VAL A 103 -9.39 17.23 18.02
C VAL A 103 -8.20 18.06 18.46
N SER A 104 -7.38 18.49 17.51
CA SER A 104 -6.20 19.33 17.79
C SER A 104 -6.56 20.60 18.54
N ASN A 105 -5.85 20.90 19.64
CA ASN A 105 -6.01 22.07 20.49
C ASN A 105 -4.71 22.36 21.26
N SER A 106 -4.75 23.19 22.30
CA SER A 106 -3.56 23.55 23.11
C SER A 106 -2.99 22.39 23.94
N LYS A 107 -3.75 21.31 24.15
CA LYS A 107 -3.34 20.12 24.91
C LYS A 107 -2.96 18.95 24.01
N TYR A 108 -3.63 18.81 22.86
CA TYR A 108 -3.42 17.70 21.93
C TYR A 108 -3.03 18.25 20.56
N ILE A 109 -1.86 17.87 20.06
CA ILE A 109 -1.44 18.18 18.70
C ILE A 109 -1.55 16.88 17.90
N THR A 110 -2.47 16.82 16.92
CA THR A 110 -2.67 15.64 16.08
C THR A 110 -2.24 15.92 14.63
N SER A 111 -1.59 14.93 14.03
CA SER A 111 -1.29 14.88 12.59
C SER A 111 -1.65 13.51 12.06
N ILE A 112 -2.26 13.47 10.88
CA ILE A 112 -2.54 12.23 10.14
C ILE A 112 -1.60 12.23 8.94
N GLN A 113 -0.85 11.14 8.79
CA GLN A 113 0.04 10.91 7.65
C GLN A 113 -0.71 10.24 6.50
#